data_AF-A0A8T5BAT3-F1
#
_entry.id   AF-A0A8T5BAT3-F1
#
_cell.length_a   1.000
_cell.length_b   1.000
_cell.length_c   1.000
_cell.angle_alpha   90.00
_cell.angle_beta   90.00
_cell.angle_gamma   90.00
#
_symmetry.space_group_name_H-M   'P 1'
#
loop_
_entity.id
_entity.type
_entity.pdbx_description
1 polymer ?
#
loop_
_entity_poly.entity_id
_entity_poly.type
_entity_poly.pdbx_seq_one_letter_code
_entity_poly.pdbx_strand_id
1 'polypeptide(L)'
;GYYPITVLEYKQMVGRAGRPKYDDIGESILIAKTDEERDYLMGSFILAKPERIWSKLGVEKVLRGHVLATIASEFAFSEQGVYDFFGKTLFALQYDIRAIKGAIAKILSFLHNEGMIRYEGDYFKATTFGLRVSQLYIDPVSAIIIRDSFKAEAPRLTSISFLHMISHTPDMDPKVRPLSNEIGRLSLFIDEHRDEFLVNPPDEWADRMDYEEFLSEVKTALVLNAWIEERSEDEIIEMFGVEPGDLYHLTETAKWLLYASYELAKLFEHKVFLPKLAELMARVEKGVRAELLPIARLEGIGRVRARILYNAGLRTIEDLKRAPVSRLTELPLIGPKVAKSIKEQVGGLVDIDEWKELSKLKKPEQQHIMKYYDEKQ
;
A
#
# COMPACT_ATOMS: atom_id res chain seq x y z
N GLY A 1 13.13 -13.34 16.45
CA GLY A 1 14.00 -14.52 16.51
C GLY A 1 14.09 -15.15 15.13
N TYR A 2 15.11 -15.96 14.86
CA TYR A 2 15.20 -16.73 13.63
C TYR A 2 14.33 -17.99 13.77
N TYR A 3 13.38 -18.18 12.85
CA TYR A 3 12.60 -19.41 12.73
C TYR A 3 13.06 -20.16 11.48
N PRO A 4 13.12 -21.50 11.52
CA PRO A 4 13.40 -22.28 10.31
C PRO A 4 12.28 -22.07 9.28
N ILE A 5 12.63 -22.14 8.00
CA ILE A 5 11.63 -22.26 6.92
C ILE A 5 10.74 -23.48 7.17
N THR A 6 9.49 -23.42 6.73
CA THR A 6 8.57 -24.57 6.82
C THR A 6 8.93 -25.64 5.78
N VAL A 7 8.51 -26.88 6.04
CA VAL A 7 8.66 -27.97 5.07
C VAL A 7 7.86 -27.65 3.80
N LEU A 8 6.67 -27.06 3.93
CA LEU A 8 5.88 -26.63 2.78
C LEU A 8 6.63 -25.61 1.90
N GLU A 9 7.23 -24.57 2.48
CA GLU A 9 8.03 -23.59 1.73
C GLU A 9 9.23 -24.24 1.06
N TYR A 10 9.96 -25.11 1.78
CA TYR A 10 11.06 -25.88 1.20
C TYR A 10 10.58 -26.69 -0.01
N LYS A 11 9.48 -27.44 0.10
CA LYS A 11 8.94 -28.24 -1.00
C LYS A 11 8.51 -27.37 -2.19
N GLN A 12 8.00 -26.16 -1.96
CA GLN A 12 7.70 -25.20 -3.03
C GLN A 12 8.96 -24.67 -3.73
N MET A 13 10.06 -24.46 -3.00
CA MET A 13 11.34 -24.04 -3.58
C MET A 13 11.92 -25.14 -4.47
N VAL A 14 12.03 -26.38 -3.95
CA VAL A 14 12.66 -27.47 -4.71
C VAL A 14 11.81 -27.92 -5.90
N GLY A 15 10.49 -27.72 -5.85
CA GLY A 15 9.59 -27.97 -6.99
C GLY A 15 9.81 -27.03 -8.18
N ARG A 16 10.65 -26.00 -8.06
CA ARG A 16 11.06 -25.12 -9.17
C ARG A 16 12.31 -25.60 -9.90
N ALA A 17 12.98 -26.65 -9.40
CA ALA A 17 14.17 -27.22 -10.04
C ALA A 17 13.77 -28.15 -11.20
N GLY A 18 14.36 -27.93 -12.37
CA GLY A 18 14.11 -28.69 -13.60
C GLY A 18 13.13 -27.97 -14.54
N ARG A 19 13.63 -27.55 -15.71
CA ARG A 19 12.82 -26.88 -16.74
C ARG A 19 12.19 -27.95 -17.64
N PRO A 20 10.85 -28.03 -17.75
CA PRO A 20 10.18 -29.13 -18.44
C PRO A 20 10.59 -29.39 -19.90
N LYS A 21 11.16 -28.39 -20.59
CA LYS A 21 11.56 -28.48 -22.00
C LYS A 21 13.04 -28.81 -22.20
N TYR A 22 13.90 -28.55 -21.21
CA TYR A 22 15.34 -28.52 -21.41
C TYR A 22 16.09 -29.53 -20.54
N ASP A 23 15.54 -29.86 -19.38
CA ASP A 23 16.24 -30.66 -18.37
C ASP A 23 15.49 -31.97 -18.18
N ASP A 24 16.20 -33.10 -18.32
CA ASP A 24 15.65 -34.43 -18.05
C ASP A 24 15.53 -34.73 -16.55
N ILE A 25 16.32 -34.02 -15.73
CA ILE A 25 16.37 -34.13 -14.27
C ILE A 25 16.46 -32.72 -13.66
N GLY A 26 15.69 -32.46 -12.61
CA GLY A 26 15.82 -31.27 -11.76
C GLY A 26 16.56 -31.60 -10.47
N GLU A 27 17.62 -30.85 -10.16
CA GLU A 27 18.41 -31.03 -8.94
C GLU A 27 18.20 -29.88 -7.97
N SER A 28 18.05 -30.18 -6.68
CA SER A 28 17.97 -29.20 -5.61
C SER A 28 18.86 -29.62 -4.45
N ILE A 29 19.64 -28.67 -3.93
CA ILE A 29 20.70 -28.94 -2.96
C ILE A 29 20.44 -28.12 -1.68
N LEU A 30 20.50 -28.79 -0.53
CA LEU A 30 20.58 -28.16 0.79
C LEU A 30 22.03 -28.13 1.24
N ILE A 31 22.47 -26.99 1.79
CA ILE A 31 23.85 -26.79 2.25
C ILE A 31 23.89 -26.98 3.77
N ALA A 32 24.67 -27.95 4.23
CA ALA A 32 24.97 -28.19 5.64
C ALA A 32 26.42 -27.80 5.94
N LYS A 33 26.67 -27.26 7.13
CA LYS A 33 28.01 -26.93 7.64
C LYS A 33 28.64 -28.09 8.42
N THR A 34 27.83 -28.99 8.97
CA THR A 34 28.28 -30.16 9.73
C THR A 34 27.52 -31.41 9.31
N ASP A 35 28.06 -32.59 9.61
CA ASP A 35 27.37 -33.87 9.35
C ASP A 35 26.07 -33.99 10.17
N GLU A 36 26.04 -33.46 11.40
CA GLU A 36 24.82 -33.41 12.21
C GLU A 36 23.74 -32.54 11.56
N GLU A 37 24.12 -31.38 11.00
CA GLU A 37 23.20 -30.51 10.27
C GLU A 37 22.69 -31.19 8.99
N ARG A 38 23.55 -31.93 8.28
CA ARG A 38 23.15 -32.72 7.10
C ARG A 38 22.06 -33.72 7.46
N ASP A 39 22.23 -34.48 8.54
CA ASP A 39 21.26 -35.49 8.96
C ASP A 39 19.95 -34.83 9.42
N TYR A 40 20.03 -33.71 10.13
CA TYR A 40 18.87 -32.89 10.48
C TYR A 40 18.10 -32.39 9.25
N LEU A 41 18.79 -31.83 8.25
CA LEU A 41 18.17 -31.31 7.03
C LEU A 41 17.53 -32.43 6.20
N MET A 42 18.19 -33.59 6.12
CA MET A 42 17.67 -34.77 5.46
C MET A 42 16.34 -35.22 6.09
N GLY A 43 16.31 -35.36 7.42
CA GLY A 43 15.12 -35.78 8.15
C GLY A 43 13.99 -34.74 8.12
N SER A 44 14.33 -33.47 8.37
CA SER A 44 13.35 -32.40 8.62
C SER A 44 12.77 -31.79 7.35
N PHE A 45 13.44 -31.93 6.20
CA PHE A 45 13.00 -31.32 4.94
C PHE A 45 12.86 -32.32 3.79
N ILE A 46 13.91 -33.10 3.50
CA ILE A 46 13.92 -34.00 2.33
C ILE A 46 12.92 -35.14 2.54
N LEU A 47 13.02 -35.85 3.67
CA LEU A 47 12.18 -37.00 4.00
C LEU A 47 10.85 -36.60 4.64
N ALA A 48 10.74 -35.37 5.16
CA ALA A 48 9.54 -34.88 5.80
C ALA A 48 8.38 -34.64 4.81
N LYS A 49 7.16 -34.86 5.31
CA LYS A 49 5.92 -34.43 4.64
C LYS A 49 5.61 -32.98 5.02
N PRO A 50 5.02 -32.18 4.11
CA PRO A 50 4.56 -30.84 4.44
C PRO A 50 3.63 -30.81 5.66
N GLU A 51 3.69 -29.72 6.41
CA GLU A 51 2.81 -29.46 7.54
C GLU A 51 1.33 -29.46 7.11
N ARG A 52 0.45 -29.80 8.05
CA ARG A 52 -0.99 -29.67 7.82
C ARG A 52 -1.38 -28.18 7.74
N ILE A 53 -2.33 -27.89 6.84
CA ILE A 53 -2.94 -26.56 6.75
C ILE A 53 -3.90 -26.37 7.93
N TRP A 54 -3.72 -25.29 8.68
CA TRP A 54 -4.60 -24.92 9.79
C TRP A 54 -5.26 -23.57 9.52
N SER A 55 -6.55 -23.48 9.85
CA SER A 55 -7.29 -22.22 9.76
C SER A 55 -6.69 -21.14 10.64
N LYS A 56 -6.58 -19.92 10.11
CA LYS A 56 -6.13 -18.71 10.82
C LYS A 56 -7.27 -17.78 11.24
N LEU A 57 -8.52 -18.22 11.05
CA LEU A 57 -9.71 -17.41 11.31
C LEU A 57 -9.91 -17.02 12.78
N GLY A 58 -9.35 -17.81 13.71
CA GLY A 58 -9.51 -17.57 15.16
C GLY A 58 -8.73 -16.37 15.71
N VAL A 59 -8.00 -15.63 14.87
CA VAL A 59 -7.30 -14.40 15.27
C VAL A 59 -8.29 -13.24 15.22
N GLU A 60 -8.41 -12.50 16.33
CA GLU A 60 -9.41 -11.42 16.47
C GLU A 60 -9.32 -10.35 15.37
N LYS A 61 -8.10 -9.91 15.02
CA LYS A 61 -7.86 -8.94 13.91
C LYS A 61 -8.52 -9.41 12.60
N VAL A 62 -8.38 -10.69 12.26
CA VAL A 62 -8.95 -11.27 11.04
C VAL A 62 -10.47 -11.44 11.18
N LEU A 63 -10.93 -11.92 12.33
CA LEU A 63 -12.33 -12.23 12.57
C LEU A 63 -13.22 -10.97 12.54
N ARG A 64 -12.72 -9.85 13.07
CA ARG A 64 -13.45 -8.59 13.21
C ARG A 64 -14.04 -8.07 11.89
N GLY A 65 -13.20 -7.99 10.85
CA GLY A 65 -13.62 -7.55 9.52
C GLY A 65 -14.63 -8.52 8.90
N HIS A 66 -14.43 -9.83 9.07
CA HIS A 66 -15.37 -10.84 8.56
C HIS A 66 -16.71 -10.82 9.26
N VAL A 67 -16.77 -10.63 10.59
CA VAL A 67 -18.03 -10.51 11.32
C VAL A 67 -18.82 -9.30 10.80
N LEU A 68 -18.18 -8.13 10.67
CA LEU A 68 -18.84 -6.96 10.09
C LEU A 68 -19.33 -7.24 8.66
N ALA A 69 -18.51 -7.85 7.81
CA ALA A 69 -18.86 -8.16 6.43
C ALA A 69 -20.03 -9.14 6.32
N THR A 70 -20.10 -10.17 7.19
CA THR A 70 -21.24 -11.10 7.25
C THR A 70 -22.55 -10.37 7.56
N ILE A 71 -22.51 -9.38 8.45
CA ILE A 71 -23.68 -8.56 8.81
C ILE A 71 -24.03 -7.57 7.70
N ALA A 72 -23.04 -6.84 7.19
CA ALA A 72 -23.21 -5.84 6.14
C ALA A 72 -23.68 -6.44 4.80
N SER A 73 -23.34 -7.70 4.55
CA SER A 73 -23.80 -8.46 3.38
C SER A 73 -25.12 -9.21 3.62
N GLU A 74 -25.76 -9.00 4.79
CA GLU A 74 -27.05 -9.60 5.14
C GLU A 74 -27.05 -11.14 5.16
N PHE A 75 -25.90 -11.78 5.40
CA PHE A 75 -25.81 -13.24 5.58
C PHE A 75 -26.22 -13.69 6.99
N ALA A 76 -26.11 -12.81 7.98
CA ALA A 76 -26.54 -13.06 9.34
C ALA A 76 -27.15 -11.80 9.97
N PHE A 77 -28.25 -12.00 10.69
CA PHE A 77 -29.00 -10.93 11.35
C PHE A 77 -29.04 -11.09 12.88
N SER A 78 -28.51 -12.18 13.44
CA SER A 78 -28.51 -12.44 14.88
C SER A 78 -27.21 -13.12 15.28
N GLU A 79 -26.89 -13.11 16.58
CA GLU A 79 -25.66 -13.71 17.10
C GLU A 79 -25.58 -15.20 16.74
N GLN A 80 -26.70 -15.92 16.85
CA GLN A 80 -26.80 -17.32 16.41
C GLN A 80 -26.58 -17.47 14.89
N GLY A 81 -27.12 -16.56 14.07
CA GLY A 81 -26.88 -16.58 12.63
C GLY A 81 -25.40 -16.40 12.27
N VAL A 82 -24.67 -15.57 13.02
CA VAL A 82 -23.22 -15.41 12.86
C VAL A 82 -22.51 -16.72 13.24
N TYR A 83 -22.89 -17.36 14.35
CA TYR A 83 -22.35 -18.67 14.71
C TYR A 83 -22.61 -19.74 13.65
N ASP A 84 -23.81 -19.77 13.07
CA ASP A 84 -24.16 -20.73 12.02
C ASP A 84 -23.37 -20.49 10.73
N PHE A 85 -23.11 -19.23 10.40
CA PHE A 85 -22.25 -18.86 9.27
C PHE A 85 -20.82 -19.34 9.49
N PHE A 86 -20.21 -18.98 10.62
CA PHE A 86 -18.83 -19.37 10.95
C PHE A 86 -18.70 -20.88 11.22
N GLY A 87 -19.78 -21.57 11.59
CA GLY A 87 -19.85 -23.02 11.75
C GLY A 87 -19.62 -23.82 10.46
N LYS A 88 -19.64 -23.15 9.29
CA LYS A 88 -19.39 -23.76 7.97
C LYS A 88 -17.95 -23.53 7.46
N THR A 89 -17.09 -22.91 8.26
CA THR A 89 -15.72 -22.55 7.86
C THR A 89 -14.73 -23.70 8.08
N LEU A 90 -13.56 -23.63 7.43
CA LEU A 90 -12.45 -24.55 7.71
C LEU A 90 -12.06 -24.53 9.20
N PHE A 91 -12.22 -23.38 9.89
CA PHE A 91 -11.99 -23.30 11.33
C PHE A 91 -12.91 -24.25 12.09
N ALA A 92 -14.22 -24.19 11.82
CA ALA A 92 -15.21 -25.04 12.48
C ALA A 92 -15.09 -26.53 12.12
N LEU A 93 -14.49 -26.85 10.96
CA LEU A 93 -14.16 -28.22 10.59
C LEU A 93 -12.97 -28.77 11.40
N GLN A 94 -12.00 -27.92 11.74
CA GLN A 94 -10.76 -28.31 12.42
C GLN A 94 -10.81 -28.13 13.94
N TYR A 95 -11.60 -27.17 14.41
CA TYR A 95 -11.76 -26.76 15.80
C TYR A 95 -13.23 -26.60 16.13
N ASP A 96 -13.57 -26.68 17.40
CA ASP A 96 -14.92 -26.42 17.84
C ASP A 96 -15.27 -24.93 17.74
N ILE A 97 -16.42 -24.59 17.15
CA ILE A 97 -16.90 -23.20 17.03
C ILE A 97 -16.99 -22.48 18.38
N ARG A 98 -17.19 -23.24 19.49
CA ARG A 98 -17.18 -22.72 20.86
C ARG A 98 -15.89 -21.96 21.19
N ALA A 99 -14.77 -22.30 20.54
CA ALA A 99 -13.49 -21.61 20.75
C ALA A 99 -13.50 -20.14 20.29
N ILE A 100 -14.33 -19.76 19.31
CA ILE A 100 -14.40 -18.39 18.80
C ILE A 100 -15.69 -17.64 19.19
N LYS A 101 -16.65 -18.31 19.83
CA LYS A 101 -17.90 -17.65 20.27
C LYS A 101 -17.62 -16.43 21.16
N GLY A 102 -16.72 -16.57 22.13
CA GLY A 102 -16.34 -15.47 23.01
C GLY A 102 -15.71 -14.29 22.26
N ALA A 103 -14.89 -14.55 21.24
CA ALA A 103 -14.30 -13.51 20.40
C ALA A 103 -15.37 -12.83 19.53
N ILE A 104 -16.28 -13.60 18.92
CA ILE A 104 -17.40 -13.05 18.14
C ILE A 104 -18.29 -12.16 19.00
N ALA A 105 -18.65 -12.58 20.22
CA ALA A 105 -19.48 -11.78 21.12
C ALA A 105 -18.81 -10.44 21.50
N LYS A 106 -17.48 -10.46 21.76
CA LYS A 106 -16.68 -9.24 21.98
C LYS A 106 -16.67 -8.35 20.75
N ILE A 107 -16.47 -8.91 19.56
CA ILE A 107 -16.49 -8.18 18.29
C ILE A 107 -17.86 -7.55 18.04
N LEU A 108 -18.97 -8.27 18.24
CA LEU A 108 -20.32 -7.72 18.09
C LEU A 108 -20.54 -6.54 19.03
N SER A 109 -20.13 -6.68 20.29
CA SER A 109 -20.21 -5.60 21.29
C SER A 109 -19.37 -4.39 20.86
N PHE A 110 -18.14 -4.63 20.38
CA PHE A 110 -17.26 -3.59 19.84
C PHE A 110 -17.87 -2.87 18.63
N LEU A 111 -18.35 -3.62 17.62
CA LEU A 111 -18.98 -3.04 16.42
C LEU A 111 -20.24 -2.24 16.77
N HIS A 112 -20.99 -2.67 17.78
CA HIS A 112 -22.15 -1.94 18.25
C HIS A 112 -21.77 -0.63 18.94
N ASN A 113 -20.85 -0.69 19.91
CA ASN A 113 -20.38 0.48 20.66
C ASN A 113 -19.75 1.53 19.73
N GLU A 114 -19.09 1.08 18.67
CA GLU A 114 -18.44 1.94 17.69
C GLU A 114 -19.37 2.40 16.55
N GLY A 115 -20.67 2.08 16.65
CA GLY A 115 -21.71 2.56 15.75
C GLY A 115 -21.66 1.95 14.34
N MET A 116 -21.01 0.80 14.17
CA MET A 116 -20.99 0.07 12.89
C MET A 116 -22.17 -0.88 12.73
N ILE A 117 -22.71 -1.39 13.83
CA ILE A 117 -23.96 -2.15 13.84
C ILE A 117 -24.92 -1.59 14.89
N ARG A 118 -26.21 -1.81 14.68
CA ARG A 118 -27.27 -1.47 15.65
C ARG A 118 -28.13 -2.68 15.94
N TYR A 119 -28.57 -2.81 17.19
CA TYR A 119 -29.56 -3.81 17.57
C TYR A 119 -30.98 -3.31 17.28
N GLU A 120 -31.79 -4.16 16.65
CA GLU A 120 -33.22 -4.02 16.41
C GLU A 120 -33.92 -5.21 17.07
N GLY A 121 -34.11 -5.14 18.40
CA GLY A 121 -34.55 -6.29 19.20
C GLY A 121 -33.44 -7.35 19.28
N ASP A 122 -33.78 -8.60 18.94
CA ASP A 122 -32.84 -9.73 18.91
C ASP A 122 -31.98 -9.79 17.63
N TYR A 123 -32.22 -8.86 16.69
CA TYR A 123 -31.50 -8.77 15.43
C TYR A 123 -30.51 -7.60 15.44
N PHE A 124 -29.49 -7.67 14.59
CA PHE A 124 -28.63 -6.54 14.27
C PHE A 124 -28.63 -6.23 12.78
N LYS A 125 -28.38 -4.95 12.46
CA LYS A 125 -28.14 -4.46 11.11
C LYS A 125 -26.90 -3.59 11.07
N ALA A 126 -26.18 -3.63 9.95
CA ALA A 126 -25.11 -2.68 9.70
C ALA A 126 -25.68 -1.25 9.59
N THR A 127 -25.01 -0.29 10.21
CA THR A 127 -25.29 1.13 10.00
C THR A 127 -24.73 1.58 8.65
N THR A 128 -25.04 2.80 8.23
CA THR A 128 -24.39 3.39 7.04
C THR A 128 -22.86 3.43 7.19
N PHE A 129 -22.36 3.66 8.40
CA PHE A 129 -20.93 3.61 8.70
C PHE A 129 -20.37 2.18 8.58
N GLY A 130 -20.97 1.20 9.26
CA GLY A 130 -20.48 -0.18 9.18
C GLY A 130 -20.56 -0.77 7.77
N LEU A 131 -21.62 -0.46 7.03
CA LEU A 131 -21.72 -0.83 5.62
C LEU A 131 -20.61 -0.19 4.79
N ARG A 132 -20.31 1.10 5.01
CA ARG A 132 -19.25 1.79 4.27
C ARG A 132 -17.86 1.22 4.59
N VAL A 133 -17.59 0.92 5.85
CA VAL A 133 -16.35 0.26 6.29
C VAL A 133 -16.17 -1.09 5.59
N SER A 134 -17.23 -1.91 5.55
CA SER A 134 -17.21 -3.20 4.84
C SER A 134 -16.98 -3.03 3.33
N GLN A 135 -17.57 -2.02 2.70
CA GLN A 135 -17.39 -1.76 1.25
C GLN A 135 -15.99 -1.23 0.90
N LEU A 136 -15.39 -0.47 1.80
CA LEU A 136 -14.01 0.04 1.66
C LEU A 136 -12.96 -1.04 1.94
N TYR A 137 -13.38 -2.17 2.51
CA TYR A 137 -12.55 -3.32 2.85
C TYR A 137 -11.43 -3.02 3.87
N ILE A 138 -11.62 -2.00 4.71
CA ILE A 138 -10.67 -1.62 5.77
C ILE A 138 -11.02 -2.33 7.10
N ASP A 139 -10.03 -2.54 7.97
CA ASP A 139 -10.27 -3.03 9.33
C ASP A 139 -11.17 -2.03 10.08
N PRO A 140 -12.19 -2.50 10.83
CA PRO A 140 -12.99 -1.63 11.68
C PRO A 140 -12.19 -0.72 12.63
N VAL A 141 -11.03 -1.15 13.13
CA VAL A 141 -10.13 -0.31 13.94
C VAL A 141 -9.55 0.83 13.12
N SER A 142 -9.11 0.58 11.89
CA SER A 142 -8.65 1.64 10.97
C SER A 142 -9.74 2.67 10.73
N ALA A 143 -10.98 2.22 10.53
CA ALA A 143 -12.12 3.11 10.33
C ALA A 143 -12.41 4.00 11.56
N ILE A 144 -12.24 3.46 12.76
CA ILE A 144 -12.40 4.20 14.03
C ILE A 144 -11.29 5.24 14.18
N ILE A 145 -10.04 4.85 13.95
CA ILE A 145 -8.88 5.77 13.97
C ILE A 145 -9.14 6.95 13.03
N ILE A 146 -9.55 6.68 11.79
CA ILE A 146 -9.86 7.73 10.80
C ILE A 146 -11.05 8.60 11.25
N ARG A 147 -12.15 7.98 11.70
CA ARG A 147 -13.34 8.70 12.18
C ARG A 147 -12.99 9.65 13.33
N ASP A 148 -12.22 9.17 14.30
CA ASP A 148 -11.89 9.95 15.50
C ASP A 148 -10.81 11.00 15.21
N SER A 149 -9.91 10.73 14.26
CA SER A 149 -8.97 11.73 13.74
C SER A 149 -9.67 12.94 13.10
N PHE A 150 -10.84 12.76 12.49
CA PHE A 150 -11.63 13.89 11.96
C PHE A 150 -12.33 14.73 13.03
N LYS A 151 -12.51 14.18 14.24
CA LYS A 151 -13.02 14.91 15.40
C LYS A 151 -11.90 15.66 16.12
N ALA A 152 -10.67 15.16 16.03
CA ALA A 152 -9.49 15.84 16.56
C ALA A 152 -9.21 17.10 15.73
N GLU A 153 -9.41 18.27 16.33
CA GLU A 153 -9.03 19.54 15.73
C GLU A 153 -7.51 19.73 15.85
N ALA A 154 -6.73 19.12 14.95
CA ALA A 154 -5.32 19.45 14.85
C ALA A 154 -5.16 20.95 14.53
N PRO A 155 -4.34 21.71 15.28
CA PRO A 155 -4.16 23.14 15.04
C PRO A 155 -3.70 23.47 13.62
N ARG A 156 -2.93 22.57 12.99
CA ARG A 156 -2.36 22.77 11.66
C ARG A 156 -2.49 21.53 10.77
N LEU A 157 -3.37 21.60 9.77
CA LEU A 157 -3.61 20.50 8.82
C LEU A 157 -2.67 20.55 7.60
N THR A 158 -1.73 19.61 7.55
CA THR A 158 -0.74 19.45 6.45
C THR A 158 -0.86 18.06 5.80
N SER A 159 0.01 17.77 4.84
CA SER A 159 0.14 16.41 4.28
C SER A 159 0.60 15.41 5.35
N ILE A 160 1.48 15.80 6.28
CA ILE A 160 1.96 14.95 7.37
C ILE A 160 0.81 14.49 8.26
N SER A 161 -0.15 15.38 8.56
CA SER A 161 -1.34 15.04 9.34
C SER A 161 -2.05 13.78 8.83
N PHE A 162 -2.33 13.72 7.53
CA PHE A 162 -3.05 12.61 6.91
C PHE A 162 -2.15 11.41 6.61
N LEU A 163 -0.89 11.63 6.21
CA LEU A 163 0.06 10.54 5.98
C LEU A 163 0.37 9.79 7.28
N HIS A 164 0.48 10.50 8.40
CA HIS A 164 0.61 9.89 9.71
C HIS A 164 -0.67 9.17 10.13
N MET A 165 -1.84 9.81 9.97
CA MET A 165 -3.14 9.19 10.29
C MET A 165 -3.34 7.83 9.62
N ILE A 166 -3.09 7.73 8.30
CA ILE A 166 -3.19 6.44 7.60
C ILE A 166 -2.11 5.46 8.04
N SER A 167 -0.91 5.95 8.38
CA SER A 167 0.19 5.11 8.87
C SER A 167 -0.08 4.55 10.26
N HIS A 168 -0.86 5.25 11.09
CA HIS A 168 -1.32 4.79 12.41
C HIS A 168 -2.36 3.66 12.32
N THR A 169 -2.95 3.42 11.14
CA THR A 169 -3.96 2.38 10.99
C THR A 169 -3.34 0.97 10.89
N PRO A 170 -4.00 -0.08 11.41
CA PRO A 170 -3.52 -1.46 11.30
C PRO A 170 -3.55 -2.05 9.88
N ASP A 171 -4.14 -1.33 8.92
CA ASP A 171 -4.12 -1.65 7.49
C ASP A 171 -2.85 -1.13 6.78
N MET A 172 -2.11 -0.19 7.38
CA MET A 172 -0.76 0.15 6.93
C MET A 172 0.24 -0.82 7.56
N ASP A 173 0.45 -1.96 6.90
CA ASP A 173 1.38 -3.01 7.34
C ASP A 173 2.14 -3.61 6.13
N PRO A 174 3.44 -3.91 6.27
CA PRO A 174 4.32 -3.55 7.39
C PRO A 174 4.66 -2.05 7.41
N LYS A 175 4.74 -1.46 8.61
CA LYS A 175 5.28 -0.12 8.82
C LYS A 175 6.81 -0.13 8.69
N VAL A 176 7.39 0.98 8.25
CA VAL A 176 8.85 1.12 8.12
C VAL A 176 9.48 1.26 9.51
N ARG A 177 10.25 0.26 9.93
CA ARG A 177 10.91 0.28 11.24
C ARG A 177 12.06 1.30 11.29
N PRO A 178 12.15 2.11 12.36
CA PRO A 178 13.31 2.94 12.62
C PRO A 178 14.56 2.11 12.91
N LEU A 179 15.69 2.55 12.39
CA LEU A 179 17.01 2.12 12.82
C LEU A 179 17.39 2.86 14.11
N SER A 180 18.25 2.25 14.93
CA SER A 180 18.63 2.83 16.24
C SER A 180 19.23 4.24 16.13
N ASN A 181 19.92 4.55 15.03
CA ASN A 181 20.50 5.87 14.77
C ASN A 181 19.47 6.91 14.27
N GLU A 182 18.26 6.49 13.88
CA GLU A 182 17.19 7.38 13.41
C GLU A 182 16.27 7.84 14.55
N ILE A 183 16.19 7.07 15.64
CA ILE A 183 15.25 7.31 16.75
C ILE A 183 15.32 8.75 17.25
N GLY A 184 16.51 9.28 17.53
CA GLY A 184 16.66 10.65 18.06
C GLY A 184 16.14 11.73 17.10
N ARG A 185 16.33 11.54 15.79
CA ARG A 185 15.82 12.48 14.76
C ARG A 185 14.30 12.39 14.62
N LEU A 186 13.74 11.17 14.70
CA LEU A 186 12.30 10.95 14.62
C LEU A 186 11.59 11.52 15.85
N SER A 187 12.14 11.33 17.07
CA SER A 187 11.60 11.95 18.29
C SER A 187 11.60 13.48 18.19
N LEU A 188 12.70 14.09 17.73
CA LEU A 188 12.74 15.54 17.53
C LEU A 188 11.69 16.01 16.52
N PHE A 189 11.50 15.26 15.43
CA PHE A 189 10.45 15.56 14.45
C PHE A 189 9.05 15.49 15.08
N ILE A 190 8.79 14.50 15.94
CA ILE A 190 7.50 14.39 16.65
C ILE A 190 7.23 15.64 17.50
N ASP A 191 8.24 16.08 18.25
CA ASP A 191 8.12 17.26 19.11
C ASP A 191 7.89 18.55 18.30
N GLU A 192 8.62 18.74 17.20
CA GLU A 192 8.52 19.92 16.33
C GLU A 192 7.21 19.98 15.54
N HIS A 193 6.63 18.83 15.22
CA HIS A 193 5.42 18.70 14.39
C HIS A 193 4.18 18.26 15.18
N ARG A 194 4.21 18.37 16.51
CA ARG A 194 3.13 17.89 17.40
C ARG A 194 1.76 18.48 17.07
N ASP A 195 1.72 19.72 16.61
CA ASP A 195 0.50 20.45 16.22
C ASP A 195 -0.07 20.03 14.86
N GLU A 196 0.63 19.16 14.12
CA GLU A 196 0.17 18.60 12.85
C GLU A 196 -0.51 17.23 13.00
N PHE A 197 -0.26 16.48 14.07
CA PHE A 197 -0.79 15.12 14.21
C PHE A 197 -2.27 15.12 14.60
N LEU A 198 -3.05 14.25 13.92
CA LEU A 198 -4.45 13.97 14.26
C LEU A 198 -4.60 12.91 15.36
N VAL A 199 -3.51 12.23 15.70
CA VAL A 199 -3.39 11.27 16.78
C VAL A 199 -2.26 11.73 17.69
N ASN A 200 -2.53 11.84 18.98
CA ASN A 200 -1.52 12.33 19.92
C ASN A 200 -0.39 11.30 20.08
N PRO A 201 0.87 11.74 20.11
CA PRO A 201 1.98 10.85 20.41
C PRO A 201 1.81 10.26 21.83
N PRO A 202 2.09 8.95 22.00
CA PRO A 202 2.12 8.34 23.32
C PRO A 202 3.27 8.90 24.17
N ASP A 203 3.16 8.78 25.49
CA ASP A 203 4.23 9.16 26.41
C ASP A 203 5.33 8.09 26.40
N GLU A 204 6.55 8.48 26.01
CA GLU A 204 7.72 7.58 25.88
C GLU A 204 8.06 6.84 27.18
N TRP A 205 7.84 7.47 28.34
CA TRP A 205 8.17 6.87 29.63
C TRP A 205 7.05 5.98 30.16
N ALA A 206 5.80 6.26 29.80
CA ALA A 206 4.65 5.44 30.18
C ALA A 206 4.53 4.18 29.32
N ASP A 207 4.74 4.28 28.00
CA ASP A 207 4.60 3.15 27.07
C ASP A 207 5.66 3.18 25.96
N ARG A 208 6.77 2.48 26.20
CA ARG A 208 7.88 2.38 25.23
C ARG A 208 7.50 1.63 23.97
N MET A 209 6.61 0.65 24.06
CA MET A 209 6.27 -0.19 22.91
C MET A 209 5.40 0.59 21.93
N ASP A 210 4.38 1.28 22.45
CA ASP A 210 3.52 2.14 21.65
C ASP A 210 4.32 3.32 21.06
N TYR A 211 5.29 3.87 21.81
CA TYR A 211 6.17 4.91 21.28
C TYR A 211 7.08 4.40 20.14
N GLU A 212 7.64 3.20 20.23
CA GLU A 212 8.40 2.57 19.13
C GLU A 212 7.53 2.32 17.89
N GLU A 213 6.27 1.92 18.10
CA GLU A 213 5.30 1.78 17.00
C GLU A 213 4.99 3.14 16.37
N PHE A 214 4.75 4.17 17.17
CA PHE A 214 4.53 5.54 16.71
C PHE A 214 5.72 6.10 15.91
N LEU A 215 6.96 5.81 16.32
CA LEU A 215 8.14 6.17 15.53
C LEU A 215 8.15 5.48 14.15
N SER A 216 7.67 4.24 14.07
CA SER A 216 7.53 3.51 12.80
C SER A 216 6.45 4.13 11.90
N GLU A 217 5.37 4.62 12.50
CA GLU A 217 4.30 5.36 11.80
C GLU A 217 4.81 6.67 11.22
N VAL A 218 5.55 7.44 12.03
CA VAL A 218 6.18 8.69 11.62
C VAL A 218 7.19 8.45 10.51
N LYS A 219 8.06 7.45 10.63
CA LYS A 219 9.01 7.10 9.57
C LYS A 219 8.28 6.75 8.27
N THR A 220 7.21 5.95 8.35
CA THR A 220 6.37 5.60 7.19
C THR A 220 5.75 6.84 6.54
N ALA A 221 5.21 7.76 7.34
CA ALA A 221 4.67 9.02 6.87
C ALA A 221 5.74 9.89 6.20
N LEU A 222 6.98 9.90 6.70
CA LEU A 222 8.09 10.63 6.11
C LEU A 222 8.55 10.04 4.77
N VAL A 223 8.53 8.71 4.60
CA VAL A 223 8.78 8.06 3.30
C VAL A 223 7.76 8.52 2.26
N LEU A 224 6.46 8.45 2.62
CA LEU A 224 5.38 8.91 1.75
C LEU A 224 5.45 10.41 1.48
N ASN A 225 5.89 11.21 2.46
CA ASN A 225 6.09 12.64 2.29
C ASN A 225 7.24 12.92 1.30
N ALA A 226 8.37 12.23 1.41
CA ALA A 226 9.47 12.36 0.46
C ALA A 226 9.05 12.00 -0.97
N TRP A 227 8.20 10.97 -1.10
CA TRP A 227 7.59 10.60 -2.38
C TRP A 227 6.75 11.73 -3.00
N ILE A 228 5.84 12.35 -2.25
CA ILE A 228 5.01 13.46 -2.77
C ILE A 228 5.77 14.79 -2.89
N GLU A 229 6.97 14.89 -2.32
CA GLU A 229 7.87 16.03 -2.44
C GLU A 229 8.89 15.88 -3.58
N GLU A 230 8.70 14.86 -4.43
CA GLU A 230 9.47 14.59 -5.66
C GLU A 230 10.93 14.19 -5.46
N ARG A 231 11.27 13.64 -4.29
CA ARG A 231 12.56 12.96 -4.09
C ARG A 231 12.68 11.78 -5.06
N SER A 232 13.87 11.55 -5.62
CA SER A 232 14.08 10.38 -6.47
C SER A 232 13.88 9.09 -5.68
N GLU A 233 13.58 7.99 -6.37
CA GLU A 233 13.42 6.69 -5.69
C GLU A 233 14.73 6.30 -4.99
N ASP A 234 15.87 6.51 -5.65
CA ASP A 234 17.20 6.26 -5.07
C ASP A 234 17.43 7.09 -3.79
N GLU A 235 17.08 8.39 -3.80
CA GLU A 235 17.20 9.24 -2.60
C GLU A 235 16.33 8.75 -1.45
N ILE A 236 15.11 8.24 -1.73
CA ILE A 236 14.21 7.71 -0.71
C ILE A 236 14.76 6.41 -0.13
N ILE A 237 15.22 5.50 -1.00
CA ILE A 237 15.82 4.21 -0.63
C ILE A 237 17.03 4.43 0.28
N GLU A 238 17.94 5.33 -0.12
CA GLU A 238 19.14 5.65 0.66
C GLU A 238 18.80 6.34 1.99
N MET A 239 17.84 7.27 1.99
CA MET A 239 17.53 8.07 3.18
C MET A 239 16.79 7.28 4.26
N PHE A 240 15.91 6.35 3.87
CA PHE A 240 15.02 5.66 4.81
C PHE A 240 15.33 4.16 4.96
N GLY A 241 16.24 3.61 4.14
CA GLY A 241 16.57 2.19 4.14
C GLY A 241 15.40 1.29 3.73
N VAL A 242 14.59 1.76 2.79
CA VAL A 242 13.46 1.01 2.20
C VAL A 242 13.88 0.43 0.85
N GLU A 243 13.27 -0.66 0.42
CA GLU A 243 13.48 -1.22 -0.92
C GLU A 243 12.47 -0.66 -1.94
N PRO A 244 12.73 -0.75 -3.27
CA PRO A 244 11.77 -0.33 -4.30
C PRO A 244 10.39 -0.98 -4.16
N GLY A 245 10.36 -2.26 -3.76
CA GLY A 245 9.12 -3.00 -3.53
C GLY A 245 8.32 -2.47 -2.34
N ASP A 246 9.01 -2.09 -1.27
CA ASP A 246 8.39 -1.48 -0.09
C ASP A 246 7.77 -0.12 -0.45
N LEU A 247 8.52 0.72 -1.17
CA LEU A 247 8.01 2.03 -1.59
C LEU A 247 6.74 1.88 -2.44
N TYR A 248 6.74 0.96 -3.40
CA TYR A 248 5.56 0.69 -4.22
C TYR A 248 4.38 0.24 -3.36
N HIS A 249 4.59 -0.75 -2.48
CA HIS A 249 3.55 -1.23 -1.55
C HIS A 249 2.98 -0.11 -0.69
N LEU A 250 3.84 0.68 -0.05
CA LEU A 250 3.43 1.81 0.79
C LEU A 250 2.60 2.84 0.02
N THR A 251 2.99 3.18 -1.21
CA THR A 251 2.24 4.15 -2.03
C THR A 251 0.86 3.63 -2.44
N GLU A 252 0.75 2.36 -2.82
CA GLU A 252 -0.53 1.73 -3.17
C GLU A 252 -1.45 1.61 -1.94
N THR A 253 -0.93 1.18 -0.79
CA THR A 253 -1.68 1.12 0.47
C THR A 253 -2.11 2.52 0.92
N ALA A 254 -1.22 3.51 0.83
CA ALA A 254 -1.54 4.89 1.18
C ALA A 254 -2.65 5.46 0.28
N LYS A 255 -2.62 5.19 -1.03
CA LYS A 255 -3.68 5.60 -1.96
C LYS A 255 -5.03 5.02 -1.55
N TRP A 256 -5.09 3.72 -1.23
CA TRP A 256 -6.32 3.07 -0.77
C TRP A 256 -6.84 3.65 0.56
N LEU A 257 -5.96 3.84 1.54
CA LEU A 257 -6.36 4.36 2.86
C LEU A 257 -6.75 5.84 2.83
N LEU A 258 -6.11 6.66 1.98
CA LEU A 258 -6.52 8.04 1.74
C LEU A 258 -7.89 8.11 1.04
N TYR A 259 -8.17 7.18 0.12
CA TYR A 259 -9.50 7.05 -0.48
C TYR A 259 -10.56 6.65 0.54
N ALA A 260 -10.26 5.66 1.38
CA ALA A 260 -11.13 5.29 2.49
C ALA A 260 -11.38 6.48 3.44
N SER A 261 -10.33 7.25 3.74
CA SER A 261 -10.41 8.46 4.55
C SER A 261 -11.30 9.53 3.90
N TYR A 262 -11.18 9.75 2.59
CA TYR A 262 -12.04 10.68 1.85
C TYR A 262 -13.51 10.27 1.91
N GLU A 263 -13.80 8.98 1.73
CA GLU A 263 -15.17 8.45 1.76
C GLU A 263 -15.80 8.49 3.15
N LEU A 264 -15.01 8.26 4.21
CA LEU A 264 -15.47 8.44 5.59
C LEU A 264 -15.68 9.92 5.93
N ALA A 265 -14.77 10.82 5.52
CA ALA A 265 -14.94 12.26 5.70
C ALA A 265 -16.22 12.76 5.02
N LYS A 266 -16.54 12.21 3.83
CA LYS A 266 -17.77 12.51 3.09
C LYS A 266 -19.00 12.00 3.83
N LEU A 267 -18.96 10.76 4.34
CA LEU A 267 -20.06 10.15 5.09
C LEU A 267 -20.40 10.94 6.37
N PHE A 268 -19.39 11.42 7.08
CA PHE A 268 -19.54 12.21 8.31
C PHE A 268 -19.65 13.72 8.06
N GLU A 269 -19.79 14.15 6.80
CA GLU A 269 -19.95 15.56 6.40
C GLU A 269 -18.80 16.50 6.81
N HIS A 270 -17.58 15.97 7.01
CA HIS A 270 -16.40 16.78 7.29
C HIS A 270 -15.81 17.42 6.02
N LYS A 271 -16.52 18.42 5.50
CA LYS A 271 -16.21 19.09 4.22
C LYS A 271 -14.82 19.74 4.17
N VAL A 272 -14.25 20.12 5.31
CA VAL A 272 -12.93 20.75 5.42
C VAL A 272 -11.81 19.80 4.96
N PHE A 273 -11.95 18.48 5.18
CA PHE A 273 -10.92 17.51 4.81
C PHE A 273 -10.99 17.09 3.33
N LEU A 274 -12.16 17.18 2.69
CA LEU A 274 -12.37 16.63 1.34
C LEU A 274 -11.39 17.18 0.29
N PRO A 275 -11.15 18.51 0.16
CA PRO A 275 -10.21 19.02 -0.83
C PRO A 275 -8.76 18.60 -0.54
N LYS A 276 -8.37 18.58 0.75
CA LYS A 276 -7.03 18.20 1.19
C LYS A 276 -6.75 16.73 0.91
N LEU A 277 -7.70 15.85 1.21
CA LEU A 277 -7.61 14.41 0.93
C LEU A 277 -7.62 14.14 -0.58
N ALA A 278 -8.47 14.81 -1.34
CA ALA A 278 -8.52 14.66 -2.80
C ALA A 278 -7.20 15.06 -3.49
N GLU A 279 -6.60 16.17 -3.06
CA GLU A 279 -5.29 16.60 -3.53
C GLU A 279 -4.20 15.59 -3.13
N LEU A 280 -4.15 15.22 -1.85
CA LEU A 280 -3.13 14.31 -1.32
C LEU A 280 -3.20 12.93 -1.97
N MET A 281 -4.39 12.38 -2.21
CA MET A 281 -4.56 11.13 -2.98
C MET A 281 -3.91 11.22 -4.36
N ALA A 282 -4.16 12.30 -5.09
CA ALA A 282 -3.58 12.50 -6.41
C ALA A 282 -2.06 12.68 -6.35
N ARG A 283 -1.55 13.36 -5.31
CA ARG A 283 -0.11 13.53 -5.07
C ARG A 283 0.57 12.21 -4.73
N VAL A 284 -0.04 11.37 -3.89
CA VAL A 284 0.48 10.02 -3.55
C VAL A 284 0.43 9.11 -4.76
N GLU A 285 -0.67 9.08 -5.51
CA GLU A 285 -0.76 8.26 -6.72
C GLU A 285 0.30 8.64 -7.77
N LYS A 286 0.56 9.95 -7.93
CA LYS A 286 1.49 10.43 -8.94
C LYS A 286 2.91 10.63 -8.44
N GLY A 287 3.14 10.71 -7.13
CA GLY A 287 4.42 11.06 -6.51
C GLY A 287 4.88 12.49 -6.79
N VAL A 288 3.95 13.44 -6.85
CA VAL A 288 4.29 14.81 -7.27
C VAL A 288 3.81 15.85 -6.28
N ARG A 289 4.44 17.02 -6.32
CA ARG A 289 3.93 18.21 -5.64
C ARG A 289 2.66 18.71 -6.32
N ALA A 290 1.88 19.49 -5.59
CA ALA A 290 0.55 19.93 -6.01
C ALA A 290 0.58 20.65 -7.37
N GLU A 291 1.62 21.44 -7.66
CA GLU A 291 1.72 22.21 -8.90
C GLU A 291 1.84 21.35 -10.17
N LEU A 292 2.26 20.09 -10.05
CA LEU A 292 2.39 19.18 -11.18
C LEU A 292 1.12 18.38 -11.47
N LEU A 293 0.15 18.35 -10.55
CA LEU A 293 -1.06 17.54 -10.68
C LEU A 293 -1.82 17.77 -12.00
N PRO A 294 -1.97 19.01 -12.53
CA PRO A 294 -2.66 19.22 -13.81
C PRO A 294 -2.01 18.44 -14.97
N ILE A 295 -0.69 18.27 -14.96
CA ILE A 295 0.07 17.62 -16.03
C ILE A 295 0.29 16.14 -15.76
N ALA A 296 0.59 15.76 -14.51
CA ALA A 296 0.86 14.36 -14.11
C ALA A 296 -0.38 13.45 -14.23
N ARG A 297 -1.57 14.02 -14.40
CA ARG A 297 -2.81 13.28 -14.71
C ARG A 297 -2.83 12.70 -16.13
N LEU A 298 -2.03 13.26 -17.05
CA LEU A 298 -1.95 12.76 -18.42
C LEU A 298 -1.34 11.36 -18.45
N GLU A 299 -1.92 10.48 -19.26
CA GLU A 299 -1.43 9.14 -19.50
C GLU A 299 -0.01 9.19 -20.07
N GLY A 300 0.88 8.34 -19.55
CA GLY A 300 2.29 8.31 -19.95
C GLY A 300 3.15 9.42 -19.34
N ILE A 301 2.59 10.31 -18.50
CA ILE A 301 3.33 11.38 -17.84
C ILE A 301 3.47 11.09 -16.34
N GLY A 302 4.56 10.41 -15.98
CA GLY A 302 4.96 10.20 -14.58
C GLY A 302 5.72 11.41 -13.98
N ARG A 303 6.15 11.26 -12.72
CA ARG A 303 6.87 12.26 -11.90
C ARG A 303 7.92 13.06 -12.67
N VAL A 304 8.90 12.33 -13.22
CA VAL A 304 10.06 12.92 -13.88
C VAL A 304 9.66 13.73 -15.12
N ARG A 305 8.78 13.18 -15.97
CA ARG A 305 8.29 13.87 -17.17
C ARG A 305 7.47 15.11 -16.82
N ALA A 306 6.61 15.02 -15.80
CA ALA A 306 5.82 16.15 -15.33
C ALA A 306 6.73 17.31 -14.86
N ARG A 307 7.78 17.01 -14.08
CA ARG A 307 8.74 18.01 -13.62
C ARG A 307 9.54 18.64 -14.77
N ILE A 308 9.96 17.84 -15.76
CA ILE A 308 10.64 18.34 -16.96
C ILE A 308 9.76 19.34 -17.73
N LEU A 309 8.49 18.98 -17.99
CA LEU A 309 7.53 19.86 -18.64
C LEU A 309 7.36 21.18 -17.87
N TYR A 310 7.15 21.08 -16.57
CA TYR A 310 6.94 22.24 -15.71
C TYR A 310 8.14 23.20 -15.69
N ASN A 311 9.36 22.65 -15.60
CA ASN A 311 10.60 23.43 -15.63
C ASN A 311 10.84 24.08 -17.00
N ALA A 312 10.36 23.47 -18.08
CA ALA A 312 10.38 24.05 -19.43
C ALA A 312 9.31 25.13 -19.66
N GLY A 313 8.58 25.52 -18.61
CA GLY A 313 7.53 26.54 -18.66
C GLY A 313 6.19 26.02 -19.19
N LEU A 314 6.04 24.70 -19.37
CA LEU A 314 4.78 24.07 -19.78
C LEU A 314 4.08 23.60 -18.51
N ARG A 315 3.29 24.48 -17.87
CA ARG A 315 2.75 24.26 -16.51
C ARG A 315 1.27 23.90 -16.50
N THR A 316 0.56 24.17 -17.58
CA THR A 316 -0.87 23.94 -17.71
C THR A 316 -1.20 23.09 -18.94
N ILE A 317 -2.41 22.52 -18.96
CA ILE A 317 -2.97 21.84 -20.13
C ILE A 317 -2.99 22.77 -21.35
N GLU A 318 -3.26 24.06 -21.15
CA GLU A 318 -3.27 25.06 -22.24
C GLU A 318 -1.87 25.31 -22.80
N ASP A 319 -0.83 25.33 -21.96
CA ASP A 319 0.55 25.46 -22.43
C ASP A 319 0.94 24.27 -23.31
N LEU A 320 0.58 23.05 -22.91
CA LEU A 320 0.82 21.83 -23.68
C LEU A 320 0.03 21.82 -25.00
N LYS A 321 -1.19 22.36 -24.98
CA LYS A 321 -2.04 22.49 -26.17
C LYS A 321 -1.44 23.45 -27.19
N ARG A 322 -0.89 24.58 -26.75
CA ARG A 322 -0.28 25.59 -27.63
C ARG A 322 1.14 25.25 -28.08
N ALA A 323 1.89 24.50 -27.28
CA ALA A 323 3.26 24.13 -27.63
C ALA A 323 3.32 23.31 -28.94
N PRO A 324 4.26 23.62 -29.84
CA PRO A 324 4.48 22.81 -31.03
C PRO A 324 5.06 21.43 -30.65
N VAL A 325 4.81 20.42 -31.48
CA VAL A 325 5.24 19.03 -31.19
C VAL A 325 6.77 18.94 -31.10
N SER A 326 7.47 19.66 -31.99
CA SER A 326 8.93 19.85 -31.95
C SER A 326 9.45 20.23 -30.56
N ARG A 327 8.90 21.28 -29.94
CA ARG A 327 9.28 21.73 -28.58
C ARG A 327 9.10 20.63 -27.53
N LEU A 328 8.07 19.81 -27.64
CA LEU A 328 7.89 18.67 -26.71
C LEU A 328 8.95 17.60 -26.93
N THR A 329 9.30 17.30 -28.19
CA THR A 329 10.27 16.24 -28.53
C THR A 329 11.74 16.57 -28.28
N GLU A 330 12.05 17.86 -28.09
CA GLU A 330 13.35 18.36 -27.66
C GLU A 330 13.60 18.11 -26.16
N LEU A 331 12.52 17.96 -25.37
CA LEU A 331 12.65 17.75 -23.93
C LEU A 331 13.16 16.34 -23.61
N PRO A 332 14.05 16.20 -22.61
CA PRO A 332 14.52 14.89 -22.17
C PRO A 332 13.36 13.97 -21.80
N LEU A 333 13.49 12.69 -22.14
CA LEU A 333 12.50 11.63 -21.85
C LEU A 333 11.11 11.82 -22.49
N ILE A 334 10.92 12.84 -23.34
CA ILE A 334 9.69 13.06 -24.12
C ILE A 334 9.99 12.72 -25.59
N GLY A 335 9.87 11.43 -25.92
CA GLY A 335 10.00 10.96 -27.29
C GLY A 335 8.78 11.33 -28.16
N PRO A 336 8.86 11.16 -29.49
CA PRO A 336 7.75 11.47 -30.40
C PRO A 336 6.42 10.83 -29.97
N LYS A 337 6.43 9.54 -29.62
CA LYS A 337 5.22 8.82 -29.19
C LYS A 337 4.55 9.47 -27.97
N VAL A 338 5.35 9.92 -27.00
CA VAL A 338 4.86 10.58 -25.79
C VAL A 338 4.34 11.98 -26.13
N ALA A 339 5.08 12.75 -26.92
CA ALA A 339 4.65 14.08 -27.36
C ALA A 339 3.31 14.04 -28.12
N LYS A 340 3.12 13.06 -29.00
CA LYS A 340 1.85 12.84 -29.68
C LYS A 340 0.73 12.49 -28.71
N SER A 341 0.97 11.55 -27.80
CA SER A 341 -0.03 11.17 -26.79
C SER A 341 -0.43 12.36 -25.92
N ILE A 342 0.51 13.23 -25.51
CA ILE A 342 0.21 14.48 -24.80
C ILE A 342 -0.73 15.34 -25.64
N LYS A 343 -0.41 15.60 -26.91
CA LYS A 343 -1.19 16.48 -27.79
C LYS A 343 -2.60 15.95 -28.04
N GLU A 344 -2.75 14.65 -28.24
CA GLU A 344 -4.05 13.99 -28.39
C GLU A 344 -4.90 14.14 -27.13
N GLN A 345 -4.31 13.94 -25.93
CA GLN A 345 -5.03 14.07 -24.66
C GLN A 345 -5.47 15.50 -24.33
N VAL A 346 -4.68 16.52 -24.71
CA VAL A 346 -5.02 17.94 -24.45
C VAL A 346 -5.85 18.59 -25.56
N GLY A 347 -6.26 17.82 -26.58
CA GLY A 347 -7.03 18.32 -27.73
C GLY A 347 -6.25 19.31 -28.60
N GLY A 348 -4.93 19.16 -28.68
CA GLY A 348 -4.07 19.93 -29.56
C GLY A 348 -4.06 19.37 -30.99
N LEU A 349 -3.95 20.24 -32.00
CA LEU A 349 -3.73 19.81 -33.37
C LEU A 349 -2.32 19.21 -33.51
N VAL A 350 -2.24 18.05 -34.16
CA VAL A 350 -0.99 17.43 -34.60
C VAL A 350 -0.94 17.59 -36.11
N ASP A 351 -0.02 18.41 -36.62
CA ASP A 351 0.22 18.49 -38.05
C ASP A 351 0.77 17.14 -38.53
N ILE A 352 0.08 16.53 -39.51
CA ILE A 352 0.37 15.19 -40.02
C ILE A 352 1.73 15.17 -40.71
N ASP A 353 2.15 16.27 -41.34
CA ASP A 353 3.40 16.34 -42.08
C ASP A 353 4.59 16.63 -41.13
N GLU A 354 4.43 17.50 -40.13
CA GLU A 354 5.41 17.66 -39.03
C GLU A 354 5.65 16.34 -38.29
N TRP A 355 4.58 15.57 -38.05
CA TRP A 355 4.67 14.26 -37.40
C TRP A 355 5.38 13.19 -38.26
N LYS A 356 5.16 13.18 -39.57
CA LYS A 356 5.85 12.25 -40.49
C LYS A 356 7.35 12.51 -40.55
N GLU A 357 7.80 13.75 -40.38
CA GLU A 357 9.22 14.08 -40.31
C GLU A 357 9.83 13.67 -38.96
N LEU A 358 9.18 14.03 -37.84
CA LEU A 358 9.67 13.71 -36.49
C LEU A 358 9.68 12.20 -36.18
N SER A 359 8.74 11.44 -36.74
CA SER A 359 8.69 9.98 -36.58
C SER A 359 9.77 9.23 -37.37
N LYS A 360 10.37 9.85 -38.40
CA LYS A 360 11.51 9.30 -39.16
C LYS A 360 12.84 9.54 -38.46
N LEU A 361 12.98 10.64 -37.72
CA LEU A 361 14.23 11.08 -37.09
C LEU A 361 14.65 10.28 -35.85
N LYS A 362 13.77 9.45 -35.26
CA LYS A 362 14.06 8.67 -34.03
C LYS A 362 13.53 7.23 -34.11
N LYS A 363 13.74 6.51 -35.21
CA LYS A 363 13.79 5.04 -35.13
C LYS A 363 15.18 4.69 -34.56
N PRO A 364 15.30 4.19 -33.32
CA PRO A 364 16.54 3.55 -32.93
C PRO A 364 16.68 2.32 -33.84
N GLU A 365 17.81 2.18 -34.53
CA GLU A 365 18.23 0.86 -34.97
C GLU A 365 18.22 -0.03 -33.73
N GLN A 366 17.32 -1.02 -33.69
CA GLN A 366 17.49 -2.15 -32.80
C GLN A 366 18.77 -2.86 -33.21
N GLN A 367 19.90 -2.46 -32.64
CA GLN A 367 21.09 -3.27 -32.70
C GLN A 367 20.81 -4.52 -31.87
N HIS A 368 20.64 -5.62 -32.59
CA HIS A 368 20.53 -6.96 -32.05
C HIS A 368 21.68 -7.20 -31.05
N ILE A 369 21.37 -7.64 -29.84
CA ILE A 369 22.32 -7.92 -28.73
C ILE A 369 23.35 -9.02 -29.08
N MET A 370 23.30 -9.62 -30.27
CA MET A 370 24.22 -10.69 -30.69
C MET A 370 25.58 -10.22 -31.26
N LYS A 371 25.88 -8.92 -31.36
CA LYS A 371 27.18 -8.45 -31.87
C LYS A 371 28.30 -8.29 -30.83
N TYR A 372 28.11 -8.75 -29.59
CA TYR A 372 29.14 -8.68 -28.54
C TYR A 372 29.98 -9.96 -28.34
N TYR A 373 29.78 -11.01 -29.14
CA TYR A 373 30.48 -12.29 -28.96
C TYR A 373 31.46 -12.73 -30.06
N ASP A 374 31.63 -11.98 -31.16
CA ASP A 374 32.50 -12.41 -32.26
C ASP A 374 33.84 -11.65 -32.40
N GLU A 375 34.25 -10.84 -31.42
CA GLU A 375 35.56 -10.16 -31.43
C GLU A 375 36.52 -10.62 -30.32
N LYS A 376 36.38 -11.87 -29.86
CA LYS A 376 37.45 -12.58 -29.13
C LYS A 376 37.56 -14.03 -29.59
N GLN A 377 38.20 -14.24 -30.74
CA GLN A 377 38.97 -15.45 -31.02
C GLN A 377 40.34 -15.07 -31.59
#